data_AF-A0A8H6ST56-F1
#
_entry.id   AF-A0A8H6ST56-F1
#
_cell.length_a   1.000
_cell.length_b   1.000
_cell.length_c   1.000
_cell.angle_alpha   90.00
_cell.angle_beta   90.00
_cell.angle_gamma   90.00
#
_symmetry.space_group_name_H-M   'P 1'
#
loop_
_entity.id
_entity.type
_entity.pdbx_description
1 polymer ?
#
loop_
_entity_poly.entity_id
_entity_poly.type
_entity_poly.pdbx_seq_one_letter_code
_entity_poly.pdbx_strand_id
1 'polypeptide(L)'
;MTAIHDLPVEILATVLGYLHPRRLILCRLVSRLWNELAENTPKLKYSAELWRDGLLPGSTGAANLTECLTDLVARREAWRQVQETAKRVVKMQSPDMCRAHELGGGVFVLQETLGNSVGSKL
;
A
#
# COMPACT_ATOMS: atom_id res chain seq x y z
N MET A 1 13.03 -35.11 -20.37
CA MET A 1 12.73 -33.68 -20.25
C MET A 1 11.95 -33.51 -18.96
N THR A 2 12.54 -32.92 -17.93
CA THR A 2 11.81 -32.63 -16.67
C THR A 2 10.93 -31.41 -16.92
N ALA A 3 9.63 -31.57 -16.75
CA ALA A 3 8.70 -30.46 -16.87
C ALA A 3 8.86 -29.54 -15.64
N ILE A 4 8.61 -28.25 -15.81
CA ILE A 4 8.65 -27.30 -14.68
C ILE A 4 7.65 -27.68 -13.57
N HIS A 5 6.61 -28.46 -13.91
CA HIS A 5 5.61 -28.98 -13.00
C HIS A 5 6.12 -30.12 -12.10
N ASP A 6 7.29 -30.70 -12.40
CA ASP A 6 7.91 -31.75 -11.60
C ASP A 6 8.73 -31.17 -10.43
N LEU A 7 8.87 -29.84 -10.35
CA LEU A 7 9.59 -29.17 -9.28
C LEU A 7 8.76 -29.12 -7.99
N PRO A 8 9.42 -29.20 -6.81
CA PRO A 8 8.75 -28.99 -5.54
C PRO A 8 8.06 -27.62 -5.47
N VAL A 9 6.92 -27.58 -4.77
CA VAL A 9 6.06 -26.41 -4.65
C VAL A 9 6.78 -25.22 -4.02
N GLU A 10 7.74 -25.47 -3.12
CA GLU A 10 8.56 -24.47 -2.44
C GLU A 10 9.51 -23.76 -3.41
N ILE A 11 10.07 -24.51 -4.37
CA ILE A 11 10.94 -23.96 -5.41
C ILE A 11 10.14 -23.10 -6.37
N LEU A 12 8.96 -23.57 -6.79
CA LEU A 12 8.05 -22.78 -7.62
C LEU A 12 7.59 -21.49 -6.93
N ALA A 13 7.22 -21.56 -5.65
CA ALA A 13 6.88 -20.37 -4.85
C ALA A 13 8.05 -19.39 -4.75
N THR A 14 9.27 -19.90 -4.60
CA THR A 14 10.50 -19.08 -4.55
C THR A 14 10.77 -18.39 -5.89
N VAL A 15 10.63 -19.11 -7.01
CA VAL A 15 10.76 -18.55 -8.37
C VAL A 15 9.72 -17.45 -8.59
N LEU A 16 8.46 -17.68 -8.20
CA LEU A 16 7.42 -16.65 -8.24
C LEU A 16 7.75 -15.42 -7.38
N GLY A 17 8.44 -15.62 -6.26
CA GLY A 17 8.86 -14.54 -5.37
C GLY A 17 9.87 -13.57 -5.99
N TYR A 18 10.56 -13.96 -7.06
CA TYR A 18 11.45 -13.08 -7.81
C TYR A 18 10.74 -12.31 -8.94
N LEU A 19 9.48 -12.66 -9.25
CA LEU A 19 8.74 -11.99 -10.30
C LEU A 19 8.19 -10.65 -9.80
N HIS A 20 8.20 -9.66 -10.69
CA HIS A 20 7.48 -8.41 -10.46
C HIS A 20 5.98 -8.70 -10.23
N PRO A 21 5.28 -8.05 -9.29
CA PRO A 21 3.88 -8.34 -8.96
C PRO A 21 2.93 -8.35 -10.18
N ARG A 22 3.15 -7.46 -11.15
CA ARG A 22 2.44 -7.48 -12.44
C ARG A 22 2.55 -8.82 -13.19
N ARG A 23 3.73 -9.44 -13.20
CA ARG A 23 3.98 -10.75 -13.84
C ARG A 23 3.37 -11.89 -13.02
N LEU A 24 3.43 -11.79 -11.69
CA LEU A 24 2.80 -12.74 -10.78
C LEU A 24 1.28 -12.86 -11.04
N ILE A 25 0.59 -11.74 -11.28
CA ILE A 25 -0.84 -11.75 -11.66
C ILE A 25 -1.06 -12.51 -12.96
N LEU A 26 -0.20 -12.33 -13.97
CA LEU A 26 -0.31 -13.04 -15.24
C LEU A 26 -0.03 -14.55 -15.09
N CYS A 27 0.90 -14.94 -14.20
CA CYS A 27 1.19 -16.35 -13.93
C CYS A 27 -0.05 -17.13 -13.45
N ARG A 28 -1.00 -16.45 -12.79
CA ARG A 28 -2.27 -17.07 -12.37
C ARG A 28 -3.12 -17.57 -13.53
N LEU A 29 -2.93 -17.00 -14.72
CA LEU A 29 -3.66 -17.39 -15.93
C LEU A 29 -2.98 -18.56 -16.66
N VAL A 30 -1.77 -18.96 -16.26
CA VAL A 30 -1.00 -20.02 -16.93
C VAL A 30 -1.55 -21.40 -16.58
N SER A 31 -1.77 -21.69 -15.29
CA SER A 31 -2.37 -22.95 -14.85
C SER A 31 -2.97 -22.85 -13.44
N ARG A 32 -3.74 -23.87 -13.04
CA ARG A 32 -4.31 -23.99 -11.69
C ARG A 32 -3.23 -24.00 -10.61
N LEU A 33 -2.13 -24.73 -10.83
CA LEU A 33 -1.00 -24.80 -9.90
C LEU A 33 -0.39 -23.40 -9.64
N TRP A 34 -0.18 -22.60 -10.69
CA TRP A 34 0.37 -21.26 -10.54
C TRP A 34 -0.59 -20.32 -9.81
N ASN A 35 -1.90 -20.45 -10.07
CA ASN A 35 -2.91 -19.69 -9.34
C ASN A 35 -2.98 -20.08 -7.86
N GLU A 36 -2.95 -21.39 -7.55
CA GLU A 36 -2.93 -21.89 -6.18
C GLU A 36 -1.68 -21.43 -5.44
N LEU A 37 -0.51 -21.48 -6.08
CA LEU A 37 0.74 -20.97 -5.51
C LEU A 37 0.66 -19.47 -5.18
N ALA A 38 0.15 -18.66 -6.12
CA ALA A 38 0.02 -17.22 -5.93
C ALA A 38 -0.99 -16.85 -4.83
N GLU A 39 -2.07 -17.62 -4.68
CA GLU A 39 -3.13 -17.36 -3.68
C GLU A 39 -2.81 -17.93 -2.30
N ASN A 40 -2.18 -19.11 -2.22
CA ASN A 40 -1.92 -19.81 -0.96
C ASN A 40 -0.56 -19.43 -0.33
N THR A 41 0.31 -18.71 -1.05
CA THR A 41 1.57 -18.20 -0.48
C THR A 41 1.36 -16.77 0.02
N PRO A 42 1.32 -16.52 1.35
CA PRO A 42 0.98 -15.19 1.89
C PRO A 42 1.89 -14.07 1.38
N LYS A 43 3.18 -14.35 1.20
CA LYS A 43 4.15 -13.39 0.67
C LYS A 43 3.83 -12.96 -0.77
N LEU A 44 3.48 -13.90 -1.63
CA LEU A 44 3.13 -13.63 -3.03
C LEU A 44 1.84 -12.83 -3.10
N LYS A 45 0.80 -13.29 -2.39
CA LYS A 45 -0.47 -12.60 -2.29
C LYS A 45 -0.32 -11.17 -1.77
N TYR A 46 0.42 -11.00 -0.67
CA TYR A 46 0.69 -9.68 -0.09
C TYR A 46 1.39 -8.73 -1.06
N SER A 47 2.40 -9.21 -1.79
CA SER A 47 3.10 -8.39 -2.80
C SER A 47 2.19 -7.96 -3.96
N ALA A 48 1.31 -8.85 -4.42
CA ALA A 48 0.34 -8.55 -5.49
C ALA A 48 -0.72 -7.54 -5.02
N GLU A 49 -1.19 -7.71 -3.79
CA GLU A 49 -2.19 -6.85 -3.16
C GLU A 49 -1.66 -5.44 -2.90
N LEU A 50 -0.43 -5.31 -2.39
CA LEU A 50 0.24 -4.00 -2.24
C LEU A 50 0.39 -3.29 -3.58
N TRP A 51 0.86 -4.02 -4.61
CA TRP A 51 1.04 -3.45 -5.93
C TRP A 51 -0.28 -2.99 -6.55
N ARG A 52 -1.38 -3.74 -6.35
CA ARG A 52 -2.72 -3.35 -6.81
C ARG A 52 -3.15 -2.00 -6.22
N ASP A 53 -2.82 -1.75 -4.96
CA ASP A 53 -3.20 -0.50 -4.27
C ASP A 53 -2.15 0.62 -4.44
N GLY A 54 -1.09 0.39 -5.22
CA GLY A 54 0.00 1.36 -5.40
C GLY A 54 0.86 1.57 -4.15
N LEU A 55 0.90 0.59 -3.25
CA LEU A 55 1.63 0.65 -1.99
C LEU A 55 2.98 -0.07 -2.10
N LEU A 56 3.93 0.40 -1.29
CA LEU A 56 5.24 -0.23 -1.13
C LEU A 56 5.24 -1.14 0.10
N PRO A 57 6.02 -2.24 0.09
CA PRO A 57 6.22 -3.05 1.28
C PRO A 57 6.82 -2.21 2.42
N GLY A 58 6.17 -2.21 3.58
CA GLY A 58 6.74 -1.62 4.79
C GLY A 58 7.93 -2.42 5.33
N SER A 59 8.67 -1.88 6.30
CA SER A 59 9.74 -2.63 6.95
C SER A 59 9.14 -3.87 7.64
N THR A 60 9.43 -5.05 7.10
CA THR A 60 8.84 -6.34 7.51
C THR A 60 9.43 -6.89 8.80
N GLY A 61 9.89 -6.04 9.71
CA GLY A 61 10.49 -6.45 10.98
C GLY A 61 9.42 -7.04 11.91
N ALA A 62 9.17 -8.34 11.77
CA ALA A 62 8.30 -9.20 12.60
C ALA A 62 6.78 -9.16 12.37
N ALA A 63 6.25 -8.40 11.40
CA ALA A 63 4.80 -8.41 11.16
C ALA A 63 4.34 -9.72 10.48
N ASN A 64 3.29 -10.33 11.01
CA ASN A 64 2.62 -11.49 10.41
C ASN A 64 1.99 -11.06 9.07
N LEU A 65 2.42 -11.66 7.96
CA LEU A 65 1.93 -11.32 6.61
C LEU A 65 0.41 -11.50 6.47
N THR A 66 -0.18 -12.45 7.18
CA THR A 66 -1.62 -12.69 7.18
C THR A 66 -2.39 -11.57 7.85
N GLU A 67 -1.88 -11.05 8.97
CA GLU A 67 -2.44 -9.86 9.64
C GLU A 67 -2.28 -8.63 8.74
N CYS A 68 -1.11 -8.45 8.13
CA CYS A 68 -0.87 -7.37 7.19
C CYS A 68 -1.81 -7.39 5.97
N LEU A 69 -2.09 -8.58 5.44
CA LEU A 69 -3.09 -8.78 4.39
C LEU A 69 -4.50 -8.41 4.85
N THR A 70 -4.87 -8.85 6.07
CA THR A 70 -6.19 -8.58 6.65
C THR A 70 -6.38 -7.07 6.86
N ASP A 71 -5.37 -6.41 7.42
CA ASP A 71 -5.30 -4.96 7.57
C ASP A 71 -5.41 -4.22 6.25
N LEU A 72 -4.70 -4.68 5.21
CA LEU A 72 -4.74 -4.06 3.90
C LEU A 72 -6.15 -4.12 3.29
N VAL A 73 -6.81 -5.28 3.38
CA VAL A 73 -8.18 -5.46 2.91
C VAL A 73 -9.15 -4.58 3.71
N ALA A 74 -9.02 -4.55 5.03
CA ALA A 74 -9.85 -3.72 5.90
C ALA A 74 -9.69 -2.22 5.58
N ARG A 75 -8.45 -1.75 5.40
CA ARG A 75 -8.17 -0.37 4.97
C ARG A 75 -8.83 -0.08 3.63
N ARG A 76 -8.67 -0.96 2.63
CA ARG A 76 -9.28 -0.78 1.31
C ARG A 76 -10.79 -0.61 1.39
N GLU A 77 -11.45 -1.43 2.20
CA GLU A 77 -12.90 -1.31 2.38
C GLU A 77 -13.28 -0.01 3.10
N ALA A 78 -12.57 0.36 4.17
CA ALA A 78 -12.78 1.63 4.85
C ALA A 78 -12.60 2.84 3.91
N TRP A 79 -11.59 2.80 3.03
CA TRP A 79 -11.37 3.83 2.00
C TRP A 79 -12.52 3.91 1.00
N ARG A 80 -13.07 2.77 0.56
CA ARG A 80 -14.23 2.73 -0.36
C ARG A 80 -15.49 3.30 0.28
N GLN A 81 -15.67 3.06 1.58
CA GLN A 81 -16.82 3.50 2.35
C GLN A 81 -16.64 4.88 2.98
N VAL A 82 -15.48 5.53 2.79
CA VAL A 82 -15.10 6.80 3.44
C VAL A 82 -15.28 6.72 4.97
N GLN A 83 -14.88 5.59 5.56
CA GLN A 83 -14.94 5.39 7.01
C GLN A 83 -13.70 6.00 7.67
N GLU A 84 -13.92 6.90 8.62
CA GLU A 84 -12.87 7.42 9.48
C GLU A 84 -12.36 6.30 10.40
N THR A 85 -11.14 5.83 10.15
CA THR A 85 -10.54 4.73 10.93
C THR A 85 -9.77 5.22 12.16
N ALA A 86 -9.29 6.47 12.14
CA ALA A 86 -8.58 7.07 13.26
C ALA A 86 -8.67 8.59 13.21
N LYS A 87 -8.80 9.21 14.39
CA LYS A 87 -8.62 10.65 14.57
C LYS A 87 -7.34 10.88 15.36
N ARG A 88 -6.34 11.50 14.72
CA ARG A 88 -5.05 11.80 15.36
C ARG A 88 -4.78 13.30 15.32
N VAL A 89 -4.51 13.88 16.48
CA VAL A 89 -3.93 15.22 16.58
C VAL A 89 -2.43 15.09 16.35
N VAL A 90 -1.95 15.57 15.20
CA VAL A 90 -0.52 15.63 14.90
C VAL A 90 -0.03 17.00 15.33
N LYS A 91 0.88 17.05 16.31
CA LYS A 91 1.50 18.31 16.73
C LYS A 91 2.33 18.85 15.56
N MET A 92 2.04 20.08 15.15
CA MET A 92 2.87 20.79 14.18
C MET A 92 4.29 20.93 14.72
N GLN A 93 5.29 20.59 13.90
CA GLN A 93 6.70 20.74 14.27
C GLN A 93 7.08 22.22 14.43
N SER A 94 6.44 23.11 13.68
CA SER A 94 6.47 24.57 13.92
C SER A 94 5.20 25.23 13.37
N PRO A 95 4.67 26.26 14.05
CA PRO A 95 3.54 27.06 13.56
C PRO A 95 3.79 27.68 12.19
N ASP A 96 5.04 28.11 11.97
CA ASP A 96 5.42 28.94 10.82
C ASP A 96 5.73 28.12 9.55
N MET A 97 5.74 26.79 9.64
CA MET A 97 6.06 25.89 8.52
C MET A 97 4.86 25.04 8.06
N CYS A 98 3.68 25.22 8.66
CA CYS A 98 2.49 24.50 8.21
C CYS A 98 1.91 25.15 6.95
N ARG A 99 2.49 24.75 5.82
CA ARG A 99 1.98 25.04 4.49
C ARG A 99 0.94 23.98 4.15
N ALA A 100 -0.28 24.17 4.64
CA ALA A 100 -1.40 23.34 4.20
C ALA A 100 -1.69 23.68 2.74
N HIS A 101 -1.63 22.69 1.85
CA HIS A 101 -2.05 22.85 0.47
C HIS A 101 -3.48 22.34 0.34
N GLU A 102 -4.41 23.24 0.03
CA GLU A 102 -5.79 22.87 -0.28
C GLU A 102 -5.91 22.60 -1.79
N LEU A 103 -6.62 21.54 -2.18
CA LEU A 103 -6.89 21.27 -3.59
C LEU A 103 -8.13 22.06 -4.03
N GLY A 104 -7.91 23.28 -4.52
CA GLY A 104 -8.96 24.18 -5.02
C GLY A 104 -8.86 24.33 -6.54
N GLY A 105 -9.95 24.06 -7.26
CA GLY A 105 -10.00 24.26 -8.73
C GLY A 105 -8.99 23.43 -9.54
N GLY A 106 -8.55 22.29 -9.00
CA GLY A 106 -7.56 21.42 -9.66
C GLY A 106 -6.10 21.83 -9.47
N VAL A 107 -5.81 22.84 -8.64
CA VAL A 107 -4.45 23.25 -8.28
C VAL A 107 -4.30 23.17 -6.75
N PHE A 108 -3.12 22.77 -6.30
CA PHE A 108 -2.76 22.85 -4.88
C PHE A 108 -2.47 24.31 -4.53
N VAL A 109 -3.40 24.95 -3.83
CA VAL A 109 -3.26 26.33 -3.35
C VAL A 109 -2.63 26.29 -1.97
N LEU A 110 -1.58 27.09 -1.76
CA LEU A 110 -1.01 27.27 -0.43
C LEU A 110 -2.01 28.06 0.43
N GLN A 111 -2.51 27.45 1.50
CA GLN A 111 -3.31 28.14 2.50
C GLN A 111 -2.35 28.88 3.43
N GLU A 112 -2.16 30.17 3.20
CA GLU A 112 -1.49 31.03 4.17
C GLU A 112 -2.46 31.27 5.33
N THR A 113 -2.24 30.57 6.45
CA THR A 113 -2.88 30.94 7.70
C THR A 113 -2.34 32.30 8.12
N LEU A 114 -3.09 33.36 7.83
CA LEU A 114 -2.88 34.70 8.41
C LEU A 114 -2.96 34.58 9.93
N GLY A 115 -1.80 34.40 10.57
CA GLY A 115 -1.66 34.63 12.00
C GLY A 115 -2.08 36.07 12.28
N ASN A 116 -3.04 36.23 13.19
CA ASN A 116 -3.58 37.52 13.65
C ASN A 116 -2.56 38.66 13.50
N SER A 117 -2.78 39.53 12.51
CA SER A 117 -2.06 40.78 12.38
C SER A 117 -2.46 41.70 13.53
N VAL A 118 -1.74 41.61 14.65
CA VAL A 118 -1.65 42.71 15.61
C VAL A 118 -1.05 43.89 14.85
N GLY A 119 -1.80 44.99 14.81
CA GLY A 119 -1.49 46.14 13.96
C GLY A 119 -0.11 46.73 14.22
N SER A 120 0.51 47.19 13.14
CA SER A 120 1.45 48.32 13.20
C SER A 120 0.98 49.35 12.17
N LYS A 121 0.58 50.51 12.68
CA LYS A 121 0.41 51.73 11.89
C LYS A 121 1.80 52.26 11.56
N LEU A 122 2.02 52.63 10.31
CA LEU A 122 2.84 53.78 9.95
C LEU A 122 1.89 54.82 9.35
#